data_AF-A0AAD7JT03-F1
#
_entry.id   AF-A0AAD7JT03-F1
#
_cell.length_a   1.000
_cell.length_b   1.000
_cell.length_c   1.000
_cell.angle_alpha   90.00
_cell.angle_beta   90.00
_cell.angle_gamma   90.00
#
_symmetry.space_group_name_H-M   'P 1'
#
loop_
_entity.id
_entity.type
_entity.pdbx_description
1 polymer ?
#
loop_
_entity_poly.entity_id
_entity_poly.type
_entity_poly.pdbx_seq_one_letter_code
_entity_poly.pdbx_strand_id
1 'polypeptide(L)'
;PKCRLPTSAVSRRFTQKLPELERERVAVQRQVDATSTFPIQTSLPFEIAVKIFSLHLPTFPGERGRMKYLRREEMIQSPKSEAPVVFTGVCRAWRDIALASPELWSTLEFTLRVSSRNTPISHGTPRLFVARPIPAPHPWHAGSNSERVQAFVQR
;
A
#
# COMPACT_ATOMS: atom_id res chain seq x y z
N PRO A 1 -22.33 -47.64 4.76
CA PRO A 1 -20.99 -47.75 5.37
C PRO A 1 -20.30 -46.37 5.50
N LYS A 2 -20.39 -45.73 6.68
CA LYS A 2 -19.72 -44.45 6.98
C LYS A 2 -18.40 -44.74 7.70
N CYS A 3 -17.28 -44.64 6.98
CA CYS A 3 -15.94 -44.71 7.57
C CYS A 3 -15.69 -43.44 8.41
N ARG A 4 -15.77 -43.55 9.74
CA ARG A 4 -15.23 -42.53 10.65
C ARG A 4 -13.73 -42.72 10.75
N LEU A 5 -12.95 -41.79 10.21
CA LEU A 5 -11.50 -41.76 10.41
C LEU A 5 -11.17 -41.36 11.86
N PRO A 6 -10.09 -41.90 12.45
CA PRO A 6 -9.68 -41.64 13.82
C PRO A 6 -8.98 -40.27 13.91
N THR A 7 -9.76 -39.18 13.94
CA THR A 7 -9.26 -37.80 14.06
C THR A 7 -8.67 -37.45 15.43
N SER A 8 -8.83 -38.31 16.45
CA SER A 8 -8.46 -37.98 17.83
C SER A 8 -6.95 -38.03 18.11
N ALA A 9 -6.21 -38.94 17.48
CA ALA A 9 -4.79 -39.12 17.77
C ALA A 9 -3.91 -37.99 17.22
N VAL A 10 -4.21 -37.52 16.00
CA VAL A 10 -3.48 -36.40 15.38
C VAL A 10 -3.76 -35.09 16.11
N SER A 11 -5.01 -34.85 16.50
CA SER A 11 -5.42 -33.64 17.22
C SER A 11 -4.72 -33.51 18.59
N ARG A 12 -4.53 -34.64 19.32
CA ARG A 12 -3.82 -34.67 20.60
C ARG A 12 -2.35 -34.28 20.48
N ARG A 13 -1.65 -34.73 19.43
CA ARG A 13 -0.23 -34.38 19.22
C ARG A 13 -0.04 -32.88 18.94
N PHE A 14 -0.96 -32.28 18.20
CA PHE A 14 -0.93 -30.84 17.92
C PHE A 14 -1.19 -30.01 19.18
N THR A 15 -2.21 -30.37 19.95
CA THR A 15 -2.55 -29.65 21.19
C THR A 15 -1.45 -29.74 22.24
N GLN A 16 -0.69 -30.83 22.28
CA GLN A 16 0.45 -30.97 23.18
C GLN A 16 1.64 -30.07 22.81
N LYS A 17 1.90 -29.83 21.52
CA LYS A 17 3.02 -28.99 21.05
C LYS A 17 2.74 -27.50 21.05
N LEU A 18 1.46 -27.11 21.03
CA LEU A 18 1.04 -25.70 20.98
C LEU A 18 1.65 -24.84 22.12
N PRO A 19 1.60 -25.26 23.41
CA PRO A 19 2.17 -24.45 24.49
C PRO A 19 3.71 -24.39 24.46
N GLU A 20 4.38 -25.39 23.89
CA GLU A 20 5.83 -25.39 23.70
C GLU A 20 6.24 -24.34 22.66
N LEU A 21 5.58 -24.33 21.50
CA LEU A 21 5.80 -23.35 20.45
C LEU A 21 5.46 -21.92 20.91
N GLU A 22 4.41 -21.74 21.71
CA GLU A 22 4.08 -20.42 22.27
C GLU A 22 5.19 -19.91 23.20
N ARG A 23 5.77 -20.79 24.03
CA ARG A 23 6.91 -20.43 24.89
C ARG A 23 8.14 -20.07 24.07
N GLU A 24 8.46 -20.85 23.04
CA GLU A 24 9.57 -20.55 22.14
C GLU A 24 9.37 -19.21 21.42
N ARG A 25 8.16 -18.97 20.91
CA ARG A 25 7.80 -17.72 20.24
C ARG A 25 7.94 -16.52 21.18
N VAL A 26 7.49 -16.63 22.43
CA VAL A 26 7.66 -15.58 23.45
C VAL A 26 9.14 -15.37 23.80
N ALA A 27 9.94 -16.44 23.90
CA ALA A 27 11.36 -16.35 24.19
C ALA A 27 12.12 -15.63 23.06
N VAL A 28 11.85 -16.00 21.80
CA VAL A 28 12.43 -15.34 20.62
C VAL A 28 12.02 -13.87 20.57
N GLN A 29 10.75 -13.55 20.81
CA GLN A 29 10.29 -12.17 20.83
C GLN A 29 11.03 -11.33 21.87
N ARG A 30 11.20 -11.86 23.09
CA ARG A 30 11.98 -11.19 24.14
C ARG A 30 13.43 -10.97 23.74
N GLN A 31 14.03 -11.93 23.03
CA GLN A 31 15.39 -11.80 22.55
C GLN A 31 15.50 -10.74 21.45
N VAL A 32 14.53 -10.67 20.53
CA VAL A 32 14.44 -9.61 19.53
C VAL A 32 14.29 -8.25 20.21
N ASP A 33 13.41 -8.14 21.20
CA ASP A 33 13.17 -6.91 21.94
C ASP A 33 14.42 -6.48 22.73
N ALA A 34 15.17 -7.43 23.31
CA ALA A 34 16.41 -7.17 24.03
C ALA A 34 17.59 -6.81 23.10
N THR A 35 17.65 -7.40 21.91
CA THR A 35 18.73 -7.18 20.93
C THR A 35 18.43 -6.02 19.98
N SER A 36 17.20 -5.50 19.98
CA SER A 36 16.84 -4.25 19.30
C SER A 36 17.42 -3.06 20.06
N THR A 37 18.75 -2.98 20.12
CA THR A 37 19.53 -1.98 20.87
C THR A 37 19.34 -0.57 20.33
N PHE A 38 18.75 -0.42 19.15
CA PHE A 38 18.30 0.87 18.63
C PHE A 38 16.96 0.67 17.94
N PRO A 39 15.84 1.09 18.54
CA PRO A 39 14.65 1.38 17.77
C PRO A 39 14.99 2.58 16.87
N ILE A 40 15.60 2.31 15.71
CA ILE A 40 15.78 3.27 14.59
C ILE A 40 14.45 4.01 14.33
N GLN A 41 13.35 3.38 14.70
CA GLN A 41 11.96 3.79 14.53
C GLN A 41 11.46 4.85 15.54
N THR A 42 12.11 5.02 16.70
CA THR A 42 11.67 6.02 17.71
C THR A 42 12.47 7.32 17.68
N SER A 43 13.68 7.30 17.11
CA SER A 43 14.52 8.50 17.05
C SER A 43 14.52 9.18 15.69
N LEU A 44 13.98 8.55 14.65
CA LEU A 44 13.95 9.15 13.33
C LEU A 44 12.80 10.16 13.24
N PRO A 45 13.09 11.44 12.94
CA PRO A 45 12.05 12.43 12.68
C PRO A 45 11.17 11.98 11.51
N PHE A 46 9.89 12.35 11.58
CA PHE A 46 8.87 11.99 10.59
C PHE A 46 9.32 12.30 9.16
N GLU A 47 9.89 13.48 8.94
CA GLU A 47 10.29 13.98 7.62
C GLU A 47 11.40 13.11 7.00
N ILE A 48 12.32 12.64 7.83
CA ILE A 48 13.43 11.79 7.38
C ILE A 48 12.90 10.39 7.04
N ALA A 49 11.97 9.86 7.84
CA ALA A 49 11.32 8.58 7.55
C ALA A 49 10.59 8.61 6.21
N VAL A 50 9.81 9.66 5.97
CA VAL A 50 9.10 9.86 4.70
C VAL A 50 10.08 9.98 3.54
N LYS A 51 11.18 10.73 3.70
CA LYS A 51 12.20 10.84 2.66
C LYS A 51 12.85 9.50 2.33
N ILE A 52 13.15 8.67 3.34
CA ILE A 52 13.63 7.31 3.13
C ILE A 52 12.59 6.50 2.36
N PHE A 53 11.32 6.56 2.75
CA PHE A 53 10.25 5.83 2.04
C PHE A 53 10.17 6.26 0.58
N SER A 54 10.22 7.56 0.28
CA SER A 54 10.20 8.08 -1.09
C SER A 54 11.37 7.59 -1.94
N LEU A 55 12.58 7.48 -1.37
CA LEU A 55 13.76 6.96 -2.10
C LEU A 55 13.63 5.49 -2.48
N HIS A 56 12.78 4.74 -1.77
CA HIS A 56 12.53 3.32 -2.01
C HIS A 56 11.24 3.09 -2.80
N LEU A 57 10.50 4.15 -3.17
CA LEU A 57 9.41 4.01 -4.10
C LEU A 57 9.98 3.69 -5.49
N PRO A 58 9.31 2.81 -6.26
CA PRO A 58 9.68 2.57 -7.63
C PRO A 58 9.65 3.90 -8.39
N THR A 59 10.81 4.33 -8.84
CA THR A 59 10.91 5.53 -9.68
C THR A 59 10.38 5.15 -11.04
N PHE A 60 9.16 5.55 -11.36
CA PHE A 60 8.60 5.33 -12.68
C PHE A 60 9.45 6.09 -13.70
N PRO A 61 10.11 5.40 -14.65
CA PRO A 61 10.86 6.07 -15.71
C PRO A 61 9.85 6.61 -16.74
N GLY A 62 9.09 7.64 -16.40
CA GLY A 62 7.83 7.92 -17.10
C GLY A 62 7.48 9.37 -17.41
N GLU A 63 8.01 10.38 -16.72
CA GLU A 63 7.57 11.76 -16.99
C GLU A 63 8.22 12.39 -18.24
N ARG A 64 9.34 11.85 -18.73
CA ARG A 64 9.91 12.29 -20.01
C ARG A 64 9.39 11.46 -21.17
N GLY A 65 8.10 11.63 -21.45
CA GLY A 65 7.53 11.56 -22.80
C GLY A 65 7.90 10.33 -23.62
N ARG A 66 7.29 9.19 -23.32
CA ARG A 66 6.76 8.17 -24.26
C ARG A 66 6.50 6.93 -23.43
N MET A 67 5.23 6.75 -23.05
CA MET A 67 4.72 5.50 -22.51
C MET A 67 4.82 4.46 -23.63
N LYS A 68 6.01 3.87 -23.79
CA LYS A 68 6.18 2.69 -24.62
C LYS A 68 5.45 1.59 -23.86
N TYR A 69 4.50 0.95 -24.51
CA TYR A 69 3.92 -0.30 -24.05
C TYR A 69 5.07 -1.29 -23.90
N LEU A 70 5.66 -1.37 -22.71
CA LEU A 70 6.67 -2.38 -22.42
C LEU A 70 6.00 -3.73 -22.64
N ARG A 71 6.69 -4.61 -23.37
CA ARG A 71 6.17 -5.94 -23.63
C ARG A 71 5.92 -6.65 -22.30
N ARG A 72 4.90 -7.49 -22.26
CA ARG A 72 4.47 -8.24 -21.07
C ARG A 72 5.64 -8.96 -20.40
N GLU A 73 6.62 -9.40 -21.18
CA GLU A 73 7.83 -10.08 -20.71
C GLU A 73 8.78 -9.15 -19.93
N GLU A 74 8.88 -7.87 -20.28
CA GLU A 74 9.75 -6.89 -19.59
C GLU A 74 9.13 -6.44 -18.25
N MET A 75 7.80 -6.44 -18.16
CA MET A 75 7.07 -6.07 -16.94
C MET A 75 7.12 -7.15 -15.85
N ILE A 76 7.43 -8.40 -16.22
CA ILE A 76 7.52 -9.54 -15.27
C ILE A 76 8.85 -9.53 -14.49
N GLN A 77 9.88 -8.84 -14.99
CA GLN A 77 11.19 -8.77 -14.34
C GLN A 77 11.42 -7.51 -13.51
N SER A 78 10.52 -6.52 -13.58
CA SER A 78 10.57 -5.41 -12.63
C SER A 78 10.27 -5.97 -11.24
N PRO A 79 11.16 -5.79 -10.24
CA PRO A 79 10.84 -6.17 -8.87
C PRO A 79 9.52 -5.51 -8.53
N LYS A 80 8.56 -6.35 -8.11
CA LYS A 80 7.18 -5.95 -7.84
C LYS A 80 7.21 -4.65 -7.05
N SER A 81 6.55 -3.63 -7.59
CA SER A 81 6.26 -2.37 -6.92
C SER A 81 5.36 -2.66 -5.70
N GLU A 82 5.91 -3.26 -4.65
CA GLU A 82 5.20 -3.53 -3.40
C GLU A 82 5.28 -2.33 -2.44
N ALA A 83 6.16 -1.36 -2.70
CA ALA A 83 6.16 -0.09 -2.00
C ALA A 83 5.00 0.76 -2.55
N PRO A 84 4.07 1.27 -1.71
CA PRO A 84 4.24 1.64 -0.29
C PRO A 84 3.73 0.59 0.72
N VAL A 85 3.09 -0.47 0.25
CA VAL A 85 2.42 -1.46 1.09
C VAL A 85 3.41 -2.19 2.00
N VAL A 86 4.64 -2.46 1.54
CA VAL A 86 5.68 -3.09 2.38
C VAL A 86 5.91 -2.31 3.68
N PHE A 87 5.94 -0.98 3.63
CA PHE A 87 6.18 -0.15 4.82
C PHE A 87 5.08 -0.31 5.87
N THR A 88 3.84 -0.55 5.44
CA THR A 88 2.70 -0.78 6.34
C THR A 88 2.77 -2.12 7.09
N GLY A 89 3.60 -3.05 6.62
CA GLY A 89 3.81 -4.37 7.21
C GLY A 89 4.95 -4.44 8.24
N VAL A 90 5.84 -3.45 8.31
CA VAL A 90 7.06 -3.51 9.13
C VAL A 90 6.76 -3.36 10.63
N CYS A 91 6.22 -2.21 11.04
CA CYS A 91 5.81 -1.95 12.41
C CYS A 91 4.67 -0.91 12.46
N ARG A 92 4.09 -0.68 13.64
CA ARG A 92 3.00 0.30 13.81
C ARG A 92 3.46 1.72 13.42
N ALA A 93 4.63 2.15 13.89
CA ALA A 93 5.15 3.48 13.59
C ALA A 93 5.36 3.71 12.07
N TRP A 94 5.94 2.72 11.36
CA TRP A 94 6.15 2.82 9.91
C TRP A 94 4.83 2.85 9.14
N ARG A 95 3.84 2.10 9.59
CA ARG A 95 2.48 2.14 9.03
C ARG A 95 1.86 3.51 9.20
N ASP A 96 1.92 4.08 10.41
CA ASP A 96 1.33 5.38 10.70
C ASP A 96 1.99 6.47 9.86
N ILE A 97 3.33 6.47 9.74
CA ILE A 97 4.07 7.38 8.87
C ILE A 97 3.68 7.20 7.40
N ALA A 98 3.65 5.96 6.92
CA ALA A 98 3.34 5.67 5.53
C ALA A 98 1.92 6.13 5.16
N LEU A 99 0.93 5.86 6.01
CA LEU A 99 -0.47 6.25 5.79
C LEU A 99 -0.69 7.75 5.95
N ALA A 100 0.05 8.41 6.83
CA ALA A 100 -0.03 9.86 7.05
C ALA A 100 0.66 10.71 5.96
N SER A 101 1.32 10.08 4.99
CA SER A 101 2.12 10.78 3.96
C SER A 101 1.53 10.58 2.56
N PRO A 102 0.60 11.45 2.11
CA PRO A 102 -0.09 11.32 0.82
C PRO A 102 0.85 11.25 -0.39
N GLU A 103 2.01 11.90 -0.31
CA GLU A 103 3.05 11.86 -1.35
C GLU A 103 3.58 10.44 -1.64
N LEU A 104 3.56 9.53 -0.66
CA LEU A 104 3.95 8.14 -0.90
C LEU A 104 2.92 7.37 -1.74
N TRP A 105 1.68 7.87 -1.76
CA TRP A 105 0.54 7.26 -2.46
C TRP A 105 0.11 8.07 -3.69
N SER A 106 0.88 9.09 -4.08
CA SER A 106 0.54 9.94 -5.23
C SER A 106 0.48 9.16 -6.54
N THR A 107 1.16 8.01 -6.59
CA THR A 107 1.22 7.12 -7.75
C THR A 107 0.81 5.71 -7.34
N LEU A 108 -0.35 5.27 -7.80
CA LEU A 108 -0.84 3.90 -7.62
C LEU A 108 -0.99 3.25 -9.00
N GLU A 109 -0.34 2.10 -9.18
CA GLU A 109 -0.48 1.30 -10.40
C GLU A 109 -1.27 0.03 -10.11
N PHE A 110 -2.37 -0.16 -10.84
CA PHE A 110 -3.19 -1.37 -10.77
C PHE A 110 -2.98 -2.20 -12.03
N THR A 111 -2.34 -3.36 -11.89
CA THR A 111 -2.29 -4.35 -12.98
C THR A 111 -3.53 -5.23 -12.93
N LEU A 112 -4.55 -4.90 -13.72
CA LEU A 112 -5.74 -5.74 -13.86
C LEU A 112 -5.43 -6.92 -14.79
N ARG A 113 -5.31 -8.11 -14.20
CA ARG A 113 -5.27 -9.35 -14.98
C ARG A 113 -6.70 -9.72 -15.37
N VAL A 114 -7.13 -9.33 -16.56
CA VAL A 114 -8.37 -9.84 -17.14
C VAL A 114 -8.12 -11.31 -17.48
N SER A 115 -8.58 -12.22 -16.61
CA SER A 115 -8.65 -13.63 -16.94
C SER A 115 -9.73 -13.80 -18.01
N SER A 116 -9.32 -13.84 -19.27
CA SER A 116 -10.20 -14.23 -20.36
C SER A 116 -10.57 -15.71 -20.18
N ARG A 117 -11.57 -16.00 -19.35
CA ARG A 117 -12.23 -17.29 -19.34
C ARG A 117 -13.31 -17.23 -20.41
N ASN A 118 -12.96 -17.69 -21.61
CA ASN A 118 -13.86 -18.15 -22.67
C ASN A 118 -14.72 -17.12 -23.42
N THR A 119 -14.32 -15.86 -23.55
CA THR A 119 -14.95 -15.02 -24.60
C THR A 119 -14.30 -15.34 -25.95
N PRO A 120 -15.04 -15.81 -26.97
CA PRO A 120 -14.51 -15.93 -28.32
C PRO A 120 -13.98 -14.56 -28.75
N ILE A 121 -12.72 -14.57 -29.16
CA ILE A 121 -11.90 -13.40 -29.48
C ILE A 121 -12.61 -12.60 -30.59
N SER A 122 -13.29 -11.53 -30.19
CA SER A 122 -13.49 -10.39 -31.06
C SER A 122 -12.32 -9.45 -30.79
N HIS A 123 -11.59 -9.08 -31.85
CA HIS A 123 -10.35 -8.30 -31.89
C HIS A 123 -10.50 -6.85 -31.38
N GLY A 124 -11.01 -6.64 -30.17
CA GLY A 124 -11.09 -5.34 -29.50
C GLY A 124 -9.89 -5.11 -28.59
N THR A 125 -9.09 -4.10 -28.90
CA THR A 125 -7.93 -3.65 -28.12
C THR A 125 -8.30 -3.35 -26.65
N PRO A 126 -7.56 -3.88 -25.65
CA PRO A 126 -7.83 -3.59 -24.25
C PRO A 126 -7.49 -2.12 -23.93
N ARG A 127 -8.48 -1.36 -23.45
CA ARG A 127 -8.29 -0.02 -22.88
C ARG A 127 -7.85 -0.14 -21.41
N LEU A 128 -6.65 0.31 -21.09
CA LEU A 128 -6.19 0.53 -19.72
C LEU A 128 -6.74 1.87 -19.23
N PHE A 129 -7.55 1.83 -18.18
CA PHE A 129 -8.02 3.03 -17.48
C PHE A 129 -7.00 3.38 -16.40
N VAL A 130 -6.25 4.47 -16.59
CA VAL A 130 -5.46 5.07 -15.50
C VAL A 130 -6.36 6.08 -14.81
N ALA A 131 -6.91 5.71 -13.65
CA ALA A 131 -7.61 6.66 -12.80
C ALA A 131 -6.56 7.55 -12.13
N ARG A 132 -6.36 8.75 -12.66
CA ARG A 132 -5.61 9.79 -11.94
C ARG A 132 -6.56 10.48 -10.96
N PRO A 133 -6.17 10.69 -9.69
CA PRO A 133 -6.90 11.57 -8.80
C PRO A 133 -7.05 12.94 -9.47
N ILE A 134 -8.29 13.42 -9.60
CA ILE A 134 -8.54 14.80 -10.02
C ILE A 134 -7.93 15.68 -8.91
N PRO A 135 -6.92 16.53 -9.21
CA PRO A 135 -6.38 17.42 -8.20
C PRO A 135 -7.53 18.27 -7.65
N ALA A 136 -7.69 18.27 -6.32
CA ALA A 136 -8.68 19.11 -5.67
C ALA A 136 -8.47 20.56 -6.11
N PRO A 137 -9.53 21.29 -6.49
CA PRO A 137 -9.40 22.68 -6.91
C PRO A 137 -8.68 23.47 -5.83
N HIS A 138 -7.61 24.15 -6.22
CA HIS A 138 -6.78 24.93 -5.30
C HIS A 138 -7.64 26.02 -4.64
N PRO A 139 -7.61 26.18 -3.30
CA PRO A 139 -8.53 27.05 -2.56
C PRO A 139 -8.35 28.56 -2.80
N TRP A 140 -7.48 28.98 -3.72
CA TRP A 140 -7.08 30.38 -3.89
C TRP A 140 -7.89 31.15 -4.95
N HIS A 141 -8.91 30.55 -5.57
CA HIS A 141 -9.76 31.22 -6.57
C HIS A 141 -11.19 31.55 -6.11
N ALA A 142 -11.53 31.34 -4.84
CA ALA A 142 -12.81 31.78 -4.28
C ALA A 142 -12.68 33.17 -3.62
N GLY A 143 -12.47 34.21 -4.42
CA GLY A 143 -12.31 35.55 -3.86
C GLY A 143 -12.22 36.68 -4.88
N SER A 144 -13.31 36.97 -5.59
CA SER A 144 -13.65 38.34 -6.00
C SER A 144 -15.06 38.39 -6.60
N ASN A 145 -16.06 38.44 -5.72
CA ASN A 145 -17.33 39.10 -6.03
C ASN A 145 -17.73 39.91 -4.79
N SER A 146 -16.95 40.97 -4.56
CA SER A 146 -17.34 42.09 -3.71
C SER A 146 -18.03 43.12 -4.60
N GLU A 147 -19.28 42.89 -4.94
CA GLU A 147 -20.14 43.93 -5.50
C GLU A 147 -21.60 43.60 -5.21
N ARG A 148 -22.31 44.59 -4.65
CA ARG A 148 -23.75 44.61 -4.28
C ARG A 148 -24.10 44.10 -2.88
N VAL A 149 -23.80 44.92 -1.88
CA VAL A 149 -24.83 45.36 -0.92
C VAL A 149 -24.75 46.87 -0.79
N GLN A 150 -25.56 47.58 -1.57
CA GLN A 150 -25.94 48.96 -1.27
C GLN A 150 -27.44 49.01 -0.96
N ALA A 151 -27.73 49.76 0.09
CA ALA A 151 -28.99 50.43 0.42
C ALA A 151 -30.17 49.54 0.83
N PHE A 152 -30.46 49.50 2.14
CA PHE A 152 -31.74 50.02 2.67
C PHE A 152 -31.71 50.13 4.20
N VAL A 153 -31.19 51.23 4.73
CA VAL A 153 -31.57 51.76 6.05
C VAL A 153 -31.55 53.28 5.94
N GLN A 154 -32.73 53.90 5.86
CA GLN A 154 -33.06 55.20 6.47
C GLN A 154 -34.52 55.59 6.13
N ARG A 155 -35.40 55.40 7.12
CA ARG A 155 -36.56 56.22 7.55
C ARG A 155 -37.72 55.35 8.03
#